data_AF-A0A3B9M925-F1
#
_entry.id   AF-A0A3B9M925-F1
#
_cell.length_a   1.000
_cell.length_b   1.000
_cell.length_c   1.000
_cell.angle_alpha   90.00
_cell.angle_beta   90.00
_cell.angle_gamma   90.00
#
_symmetry.space_group_name_H-M   'P 1'
#
loop_
_entity.id
_entity.type
_entity.pdbx_description
1 polymer ?
#
loop_
_entity_poly.entity_id
_entity_poly.type
_entity_poly.pdbx_seq_one_letter_code
_entity_poly.pdbx_strand_id
1 'polypeptide(L)' 'MSRSTKKGPFISAPLKAKIDKLNLTREKKVIRTWARASVIYPDMVGHTIGVHDGRKHVP' A
#
# COMPACT_ATOMS: atom_id res chain seq x y z
N MET A 1 0.74 10.42 -13.39
CA MET A 1 1.93 11.17 -12.94
C MET A 1 3.08 10.20 -12.74
N SER A 2 4.07 10.21 -13.63
CA SER A 2 5.29 9.41 -13.47
C SER A 2 6.23 10.09 -12.47
N ARG A 3 6.79 9.33 -11.52
CA ARG A 3 7.87 9.83 -10.67
C ARG A 3 9.18 9.80 -11.46
N SER A 4 10.11 10.66 -11.08
CA SER A 4 11.48 10.63 -11.61
C SER A 4 12.13 9.28 -11.34
N THR A 5 12.73 8.69 -12.38
CA THR A 5 13.44 7.40 -12.33
C THR A 5 14.59 7.39 -11.33
N LYS A 6 15.26 8.54 -11.11
CA LYS A 6 16.36 8.68 -10.13
C LYS A 6 15.92 8.49 -8.67
N LYS A 7 14.64 8.74 -8.34
CA LYS A 7 14.12 8.72 -6.96
C LYS A 7 13.58 7.35 -6.53
N GLY A 8 13.51 6.39 -7.45
CA GLY A 8 12.97 5.06 -7.20
C GLY A 8 11.46 5.02 -6.97
N PRO A 9 10.90 3.80 -6.85
CA PRO A 9 9.51 3.60 -6.45
C PRO A 9 9.28 4.16 -5.05
N PHE A 10 8.05 4.59 -4.78
CA PHE A 10 7.70 5.19 -3.50
C PHE A 10 6.60 4.42 -2.83
N ILE A 11 6.72 4.32 -1.52
CA ILE A 11 5.69 3.83 -0.63
C ILE A 11 5.55 4.80 0.54
N SER A 12 4.30 5.06 0.92
CA SER A 12 4.03 5.84 2.13
C SER A 12 4.48 5.05 3.37
N ALA A 13 5.24 5.70 4.27
CA ALA A 13 5.72 5.09 5.52
C ALA A 13 4.61 4.40 6.35
N PRO A 14 3.42 5.00 6.59
CA PRO A 14 2.33 4.30 7.30
C PRO A 14 1.75 3.11 6.54
N LEU A 15 1.78 3.10 5.20
CA LEU A 15 1.35 1.94 4.42
C LEU A 15 2.37 0.81 4.56
N LYS A 16 3.67 1.13 4.43
CA LYS A 16 4.77 0.18 4.60
C LYS A 16 4.73 -0.50 5.96
N ALA A 17 4.61 0.27 7.05
CA ALA A 17 4.56 -0.28 8.40
C ALA A 17 3.39 -1.25 8.64
N LYS A 18 2.22 -0.99 8.02
CA LYS A 18 1.07 -1.89 8.10
C LYS A 18 1.32 -3.22 7.37
N ILE A 19 1.91 -3.16 6.18
CA ILE A 19 2.25 -4.34 5.38
C ILE A 19 3.31 -5.17 6.11
N ASP A 20 4.39 -4.54 6.58
CA ASP A 20 5.46 -5.20 7.33
C ASP A 20 4.89 -5.93 8.56
N LYS A 21 3.97 -5.30 9.29
CA LYS A 21 3.30 -5.92 10.44
C LYS A 21 2.44 -7.12 10.03
N LEU A 22 1.66 -7.02 8.96
CA LEU A 22 0.78 -8.10 8.51
C LEU A 22 1.56 -9.28 7.93
N ASN A 23 2.69 -9.02 7.29
CA ASN A 23 3.63 -10.05 6.84
C ASN A 23 4.23 -10.82 8.02
N LEU A 24 4.61 -10.12 9.09
CA LEU A 24 5.13 -10.74 10.31
C LEU A 24 4.08 -11.61 11.01
N THR A 25 2.82 -11.14 11.07
CA THR A 25 1.72 -11.89 11.72
C THR A 25 1.06 -12.91 10.81
N ARG A 26 1.38 -12.92 9.50
CA ARG A 26 0.73 -13.73 8.44
C ARG A 26 -0.78 -13.57 8.40
N GLU A 27 -1.29 -12.41 8.80
CA GLU A 27 -2.73 -12.12 8.84
C GLU A 27 -3.19 -11.46 7.54
N LYS A 28 -4.30 -11.96 6.98
CA LYS A 28 -4.95 -11.35 5.81
C LYS A 28 -6.08 -10.44 6.26
N LYS A 29 -5.76 -9.16 6.48
CA LYS A 29 -6.73 -8.10 6.82
C LYS A 29 -6.80 -7.06 5.71
N VAL A 30 -7.98 -6.48 5.50
CA VAL A 30 -8.17 -5.40 4.52
C VAL A 30 -7.47 -4.14 5.02
N ILE A 31 -6.48 -3.66 4.27
CA ILE A 31 -5.73 -2.44 4.60
C ILE A 31 -6.43 -1.25 3.96
N ARG A 32 -7.01 -0.37 4.76
CA ARG A 32 -7.51 0.92 4.28
C ARG A 32 -6.38 1.93 4.15
N THR A 33 -6.25 2.53 2.96
CA THR A 33 -5.22 3.52 2.64
C THR A 33 -5.78 4.71 1.86
N TRP A 34 -5.29 5.90 2.23
CA TRP A 34 -5.45 7.13 1.45
C TRP A 34 -4.23 7.40 0.55
N ALA A 35 -3.16 6.61 0.70
CA ALA A 35 -1.88 6.82 0.03
C ALA A 35 -1.87 6.27 -1.40
N ARG A 36 -2.77 6.77 -2.25
CA ARG A 36 -2.91 6.40 -3.67
C ARG A 36 -1.69 6.67 -4.56
N ALA A 37 -0.69 7.39 -4.04
CA ALA A 37 0.56 7.68 -4.73
C ALA A 37 1.63 6.59 -4.52
N SER A 38 1.35 5.57 -3.70
CA SER A 38 2.28 4.47 -3.43
C SER A 38 2.30 3.46 -4.59
N VAL A 39 3.49 2.93 -4.87
CA VAL A 39 3.72 1.85 -5.84
C VAL A 39 3.49 0.51 -5.15
N ILE A 40 3.08 -0.50 -5.92
CA ILE A 40 2.92 -1.87 -5.44
C ILE A 40 4.30 -2.52 -5.28
N TYR A 41 4.61 -3.01 -4.09
CA TYR A 41 5.83 -3.75 -3.78
C TYR A 41 5.55 -5.26 -3.73
N PRO A 42 6.55 -6.13 -3.97
CA PRO A 42 6.38 -7.59 -3.85
C PRO A 42 5.83 -8.03 -2.49
N ASP A 43 6.19 -7.33 -1.41
CA ASP A 43 5.73 -7.60 -0.04
C ASP A 43 4.21 -7.38 0.16
N MET A 44 3.53 -6.75 -0.80
CA MET A 44 2.08 -6.52 -0.79
C MET A 44 1.28 -7.69 -1.38
N VAL A 45 1.94 -8.67 -1.99
CA VAL A 45 1.26 -9.78 -2.66
C VAL A 45 0.41 -10.56 -1.64
N GLY A 46 -0.84 -10.86 -2.02
CA GLY A 46 -1.78 -11.57 -1.16
C GLY A 46 -2.50 -10.72 -0.11
N HIS A 47 -2.27 -9.41 -0.07
CA HIS A 47 -2.98 -8.46 0.81
C HIS A 47 -4.10 -7.75 0.04
N THR A 48 -5.26 -7.57 0.68
CA THR A 48 -6.35 -6.75 0.13
C THR A 48 -6.18 -5.31 0.58
N ILE A 49 -6.04 -4.38 -0.37
CA ILE A 49 -5.77 -2.97 -0.08
C ILE A 49 -6.95 -2.12 -0.55
N GLY A 50 -7.75 -1.66 0.41
CA GLY A 50 -8.80 -0.67 0.16
C GLY A 50 -8.21 0.71 -0.12
N VAL A 51 -8.16 1.14 -1.38
CA VAL A 51 -7.66 2.46 -1.80
C VAL A 51 -8.80 3.48 -1.82
N HIS A 52 -8.61 4.64 -1.18
CA HIS A 52 -9.61 5.71 -1.19
C HIS A 52 -9.67 6.44 -2.54
N ASP A 53 -10.84 6.44 -3.18
CA ASP A 53 -11.10 7.10 -4.47
C ASP A 53 -11.54 8.57 -4.34
N GLY A 54 -11.88 9.02 -3.13
CA GLY A 54 -12.48 10.34 -2.86
C GLY A 54 -13.85 10.25 -2.20
N ARG A 55 -14.52 9.09 -2.28
CA ARG A 55 -15.82 8.81 -1.68
C ARG A 55 -15.82 7.55 -0.83
N LYS A 56 -15.17 6.48 -1.29
CA LYS A 56 -15.12 5.17 -0.62
C LYS A 56 -13.74 4.53 -0.76
N HIS A 57 -13.50 3.51 0.06
CA HIS A 57 -12.32 2.66 -0.09
C HIS A 57 -12.69 1.49 -1.01
N VAL A 58 -12.02 1.38 -2.14
CA VAL A 58 -12.22 0.32 -3.14
C VAL A 58 -11.17 -0.78 -2.89
N PRO A 59 -11.58 -2.03 -2.62
CA PRO A 59 -10.67 -3.15 -2.33
C PRO A 59 -9.86 -3.62 -3.53
#